data_AF-A0A349JZ22-F1
#
_entry.id   AF-A0A349JZ22-F1
#
_cell.length_a   1.000
_cell.length_b   1.000
_cell.length_c   1.000
_cell.angle_alpha   90.00
_cell.angle_beta   90.00
_cell.angle_gamma   90.00
#
_symmetry.space_group_name_H-M   'P 1'
#
loop_
_entity.id
_entity.type
_entity.pdbx_description
1 polymer ?
#
loop_
_entity_poly.entity_id
_entity_poly.type
_entity_poly.pdbx_seq_one_letter_code
_entity_poly.pdbx_strand_id
1 'polypeptide(L)'
;MNIATSSRRKGFTLVELLVVIAIIVALASMATPQIFKALKRAALAEAINNAKQVKLALDSFATDFDGQYPSDDTAEYVSEGGTGTTYSNDYFRQMFLSGDTESETIFWVKNSAVASKGEPDNKVKEGGRVQADQVLQEGDTHWAYITDQTNLDTGSRPLILDGYKNNTSEWDPDTWDNKVIVLRIDGACKPMRMRASDLKVLDGSKKDILSAQADAWDGESPTDLLKQPQPGS
;
A
#
# COMPACT_ATOMS: atom_id res chain seq x y z
N MET A 1 -43.32 -35.96 -54.77
CA MET A 1 -42.77 -34.74 -55.41
C MET A 1 -42.16 -33.90 -54.28
N ASN A 2 -40.85 -33.99 -54.06
CA ASN A 2 -40.16 -33.26 -53.00
C ASN A 2 -39.42 -32.07 -53.60
N ILE A 3 -39.80 -30.85 -53.19
CA ILE A 3 -39.12 -29.62 -53.58
C ILE A 3 -38.01 -29.38 -52.57
N ALA A 4 -36.76 -29.66 -52.95
CA ALA A 4 -35.60 -29.30 -52.13
C ALA A 4 -35.37 -27.79 -52.25
N THR A 5 -35.74 -27.03 -51.21
CA THR A 5 -35.45 -25.59 -51.12
C THR A 5 -33.97 -25.38 -50.81
N SER A 6 -33.21 -24.94 -51.81
CA SER A 6 -31.83 -24.46 -51.66
C SER A 6 -31.81 -23.19 -50.80
N SER A 7 -31.43 -23.36 -49.52
CA SER A 7 -31.07 -22.26 -48.64
C SER A 7 -29.78 -21.61 -49.16
N ARG A 8 -29.90 -20.45 -49.84
CA ARG A 8 -28.74 -19.64 -50.19
C ARG A 8 -28.08 -19.17 -48.90
N ARG A 9 -26.94 -19.77 -48.53
CA ARG A 9 -26.07 -19.23 -47.49
C ARG A 9 -25.59 -17.86 -47.95
N LYS A 10 -26.02 -16.80 -47.25
CA LYS A 10 -25.49 -15.44 -47.45
C LYS A 10 -24.05 -15.43 -46.94
N GLY A 11 -23.08 -15.17 -47.83
CA GLY A 11 -21.69 -14.93 -47.46
C GLY A 11 -21.50 -13.51 -46.95
N PHE A 12 -20.60 -13.32 -45.99
CA PHE A 12 -20.23 -12.01 -45.47
C PHE A 12 -19.30 -11.30 -46.46
N THR A 13 -19.49 -10.01 -46.72
CA THR A 13 -18.59 -9.23 -47.57
C THR A 13 -17.39 -8.73 -46.78
N LEU A 14 -16.24 -8.55 -47.44
CA LEU A 14 -15.05 -7.96 -46.81
C LEU A 14 -15.30 -6.55 -46.29
N VAL A 15 -16.16 -5.78 -46.97
CA VAL A 15 -16.52 -4.40 -46.58
C VAL A 15 -17.32 -4.40 -45.28
N GLU A 16 -18.29 -5.31 -45.12
CA GLU A 16 -19.05 -5.45 -43.87
C GLU A 16 -18.12 -5.79 -42.70
N LEU A 17 -17.14 -6.67 -42.90
CA LEU A 17 -16.17 -7.00 -41.86
C LEU A 17 -15.27 -5.81 -41.52
N LEU A 18 -14.85 -5.04 -42.53
CA LEU A 18 -13.99 -3.86 -42.36
C LEU A 18 -14.69 -2.76 -41.56
N VAL A 19 -15.97 -2.49 -41.83
CA VAL A 19 -16.75 -1.49 -41.07
C VAL A 19 -16.90 -1.92 -39.61
N VAL A 20 -17.12 -3.21 -39.36
CA VAL A 20 -17.26 -3.72 -37.98
C VAL A 20 -15.97 -3.56 -37.18
N ILE A 21 -14.81 -3.94 -37.75
CA ILE A 21 -13.53 -3.74 -37.05
C ILE A 21 -13.23 -2.25 -36.83
N ALA A 22 -13.59 -1.37 -37.78
CA ALA A 22 -13.41 0.06 -37.63
C ALA A 22 -14.22 0.62 -36.46
N ILE A 23 -15.47 0.17 -36.30
CA ILE A 23 -16.33 0.54 -35.17
C ILE A 23 -15.75 0.00 -33.86
N ILE A 24 -15.31 -1.26 -33.81
CA ILE A 24 -14.70 -1.87 -32.62
C ILE A 24 -13.46 -1.08 -32.17
N VAL A 25 -12.56 -0.73 -33.11
CA VAL A 25 -11.35 0.05 -32.81
C VAL A 25 -11.69 1.45 -32.30
N ALA A 26 -12.66 2.13 -32.92
CA ALA A 26 -13.11 3.44 -32.46
C ALA A 26 -13.65 3.37 -31.02
N LEU A 27 -14.51 2.40 -30.70
CA LEU A 27 -15.05 2.21 -29.35
C LEU A 27 -13.96 1.83 -28.33
N ALA A 28 -13.06 0.91 -28.68
CA ALA A 28 -11.95 0.49 -27.81
C ALA A 28 -10.98 1.63 -27.49
N SER A 29 -10.71 2.52 -28.46
CA SER A 29 -9.83 3.67 -28.27
C SER A 29 -10.34 4.64 -27.19
N MET A 30 -11.66 4.84 -27.08
CA MET A 30 -12.27 5.70 -26.07
C MET A 30 -12.32 5.04 -24.68
N ALA A 31 -12.42 3.71 -24.62
CA ALA A 31 -12.51 2.96 -23.37
C ALA A 31 -11.18 2.83 -22.63
N THR A 32 -10.08 2.61 -23.36
CA THR A 32 -8.74 2.36 -22.83
C THR A 32 -8.28 3.35 -21.73
N PRO A 33 -8.30 4.69 -21.91
CA PRO A 33 -7.84 5.63 -20.88
C PRO A 33 -8.70 5.62 -19.62
N GLN A 34 -9.99 5.31 -19.74
CA GLN A 34 -10.90 5.25 -18.58
C GLN A 34 -10.63 3.99 -17.74
N ILE A 35 -10.33 2.88 -18.40
CA ILE A 35 -9.97 1.62 -17.72
C ILE A 35 -8.72 1.81 -16.87
N PHE A 36 -7.66 2.45 -17.40
CA PHE A 36 -6.45 2.69 -16.61
C PHE A 36 -6.70 3.58 -15.37
N LYS A 37 -7.55 4.60 -15.49
CA LYS A 37 -7.95 5.42 -14.33
C LYS A 37 -8.74 4.60 -13.31
N ALA A 38 -9.63 3.72 -13.76
CA ALA A 38 -10.39 2.84 -12.89
C ALA A 38 -9.48 1.85 -12.15
N LEU A 39 -8.50 1.25 -12.83
CA LEU A 39 -7.52 0.35 -12.22
C LEU A 39 -6.67 1.05 -11.15
N LYS A 40 -6.19 2.28 -11.41
CA LYS A 40 -5.46 3.07 -10.39
C LYS A 40 -6.32 3.36 -9.16
N ARG A 41 -7.61 3.66 -9.34
CA ARG A 41 -8.55 3.88 -8.23
C ARG A 41 -8.85 2.59 -7.47
N ALA A 42 -8.94 1.45 -8.16
CA ALA A 42 -9.12 0.16 -7.52
C ALA A 42 -7.93 -0.21 -6.64
N ALA A 43 -6.70 -0.04 -7.15
CA ALA A 43 -5.48 -0.23 -6.36
C ALA A 43 -5.42 0.71 -5.15
N LEU A 44 -5.85 1.97 -5.29
CA LEU A 44 -5.92 2.90 -4.15
C LEU A 44 -6.93 2.43 -3.10
N ALA A 45 -8.09 1.96 -3.53
CA ALA A 45 -9.11 1.43 -2.63
C ALA A 45 -8.63 0.16 -1.89
N GLU A 46 -7.91 -0.71 -2.60
CA GLU A 46 -7.24 -1.88 -2.04
C GLU A 46 -6.20 -1.47 -0.99
N ALA A 47 -5.29 -0.54 -1.30
CA ALA A 47 -4.30 -0.03 -0.37
C ALA A 47 -4.95 0.57 0.90
N ILE A 48 -6.06 1.31 0.77
CA ILE A 48 -6.81 1.83 1.93
C ILE A 48 -7.41 0.70 2.78
N ASN A 49 -7.90 -0.38 2.15
CA ASN A 49 -8.41 -1.53 2.87
C ASN A 49 -7.29 -2.30 3.57
N ASN A 50 -6.17 -2.50 2.88
CA ASN A 50 -4.97 -3.13 3.39
C ASN A 50 -4.41 -2.35 4.58
N ALA A 51 -4.33 -1.01 4.51
CA ALA A 51 -3.93 -0.16 5.62
C ALA A 51 -4.80 -0.36 6.87
N LYS A 52 -6.12 -0.54 6.71
CA LYS A 52 -7.02 -0.81 7.84
C LYS A 52 -6.82 -2.21 8.43
N GLN A 53 -6.50 -3.20 7.61
CA GLN A 53 -6.13 -4.53 8.09
C GLN A 53 -4.79 -4.51 8.84
N VAL A 54 -3.81 -3.76 8.33
CA VAL A 54 -2.56 -3.50 9.05
C VAL A 54 -2.82 -2.78 10.37
N LYS A 55 -3.74 -1.80 10.41
CA LYS A 55 -4.13 -1.15 11.68
C LYS A 55 -4.65 -2.14 12.71
N LEU A 56 -5.50 -3.07 12.27
CA LEU A 56 -6.07 -4.08 13.16
C LEU A 56 -4.96 -4.97 13.75
N ALA A 57 -3.98 -5.37 12.93
CA ALA A 57 -2.82 -6.13 13.40
C ALA A 57 -1.96 -5.31 14.37
N LEU A 58 -1.72 -4.03 14.07
CA LEU A 58 -0.98 -3.11 14.95
C LEU A 58 -1.70 -2.90 16.30
N ASP A 59 -3.03 -2.82 16.30
CA ASP A 59 -3.83 -2.68 17.54
C ASP A 59 -3.86 -3.97 18.36
N SER A 60 -3.90 -5.12 17.68
CA SER A 60 -3.76 -6.43 18.32
C SER A 60 -2.39 -6.54 19.00
N PHE A 61 -1.32 -6.23 18.27
CA PHE A 61 0.04 -6.17 18.80
C PHE A 61 0.13 -5.22 20.00
N ALA A 62 -0.36 -3.98 19.86
CA ALA A 62 -0.33 -3.03 20.97
C ALA A 62 -1.11 -3.50 22.20
N THR A 63 -2.13 -4.34 22.04
CA THR A 63 -2.85 -4.93 23.19
C THR A 63 -1.97 -5.90 23.97
N ASP A 64 -1.14 -6.67 23.27
CA ASP A 64 -0.24 -7.67 23.86
C ASP A 64 1.06 -7.06 24.42
N PHE A 65 1.46 -5.88 23.93
CA PHE A 65 2.70 -5.17 24.30
C PHE A 65 2.44 -3.86 25.05
N ASP A 66 1.54 -3.87 26.04
CA ASP A 66 1.29 -2.74 26.96
C ASP A 66 0.98 -1.38 26.27
N GLY A 67 0.33 -1.42 25.12
CA GLY A 67 -0.04 -0.26 24.30
C GLY A 67 1.03 0.19 23.31
N GLN A 68 2.20 -0.45 23.28
CA GLN A 68 3.29 -0.10 22.37
C GLN A 68 3.04 -0.70 20.98
N TYR A 69 3.15 0.13 19.94
CA TYR A 69 3.30 -0.39 18.58
C TYR A 69 4.72 -0.93 18.38
N PRO A 70 4.98 -1.72 17.33
CA PRO A 70 6.32 -2.25 17.05
C PRO A 70 7.41 -1.17 17.12
N SER A 71 8.42 -1.40 17.95
CA SER A 71 9.56 -0.52 18.19
C SER A 71 10.83 -1.36 18.34
N ASP A 72 11.96 -0.69 18.55
CA ASP A 72 13.23 -1.36 18.85
C ASP A 72 13.13 -2.15 20.16
N ASP A 73 12.44 -1.60 21.16
CA ASP A 73 12.24 -2.25 22.46
C ASP A 73 11.38 -3.52 22.35
N THR A 74 10.30 -3.48 21.55
CA THR A 74 9.43 -4.65 21.39
C THR A 74 10.06 -5.75 20.56
N ALA A 75 11.03 -5.42 19.69
CA ALA A 75 11.75 -6.37 18.85
C ALA A 75 12.48 -7.44 19.68
N GLU A 76 13.07 -7.05 20.81
CA GLU A 76 13.82 -7.96 21.68
C GLU A 76 12.93 -8.97 22.39
N TYR A 77 11.65 -8.65 22.62
CA TYR A 77 10.69 -9.57 23.24
C TYR A 77 10.15 -10.62 22.27
N VAL A 78 10.10 -10.31 20.96
CA VAL A 78 9.56 -11.22 19.94
C VAL A 78 10.62 -12.10 19.27
N SER A 79 11.88 -11.66 19.24
CA SER A 79 12.98 -12.38 18.58
C SER A 79 14.31 -12.16 19.27
N GLU A 80 15.02 -13.23 19.59
CA GLU A 80 16.39 -13.15 20.10
C GLU A 80 17.31 -12.51 19.04
N GLY A 81 17.89 -11.35 19.36
CA GLY A 81 18.68 -10.54 18.41
C GLY A 81 17.88 -9.51 17.60
N GLY A 82 16.56 -9.36 17.86
CA GLY A 82 15.68 -8.39 17.23
C GLY A 82 15.23 -8.77 15.81
N THR A 83 14.54 -7.85 15.13
CA THR A 83 14.00 -8.04 13.77
C THR A 83 14.65 -7.12 12.73
N GLY A 84 15.68 -6.38 13.13
CA GLY A 84 16.22 -5.20 12.42
C GLY A 84 15.55 -3.91 12.89
N THR A 85 16.13 -2.77 12.51
CA THR A 85 15.62 -1.43 12.91
C THR A 85 15.69 -0.40 11.77
N THR A 86 16.07 -0.85 10.56
CA THR A 86 16.41 0.03 9.43
C THR A 86 15.20 0.35 8.56
N TYR A 87 14.39 -0.66 8.25
CA TYR A 87 13.27 -0.56 7.32
C TYR A 87 11.95 -0.84 8.03
N SER A 88 10.83 -0.35 7.48
CA SER A 88 9.50 -0.64 8.03
C SER A 88 9.18 -2.14 8.07
N ASN A 89 9.74 -2.93 7.13
CA ASN A 89 9.67 -4.39 7.12
C ASN A 89 10.09 -4.98 8.49
N ASP A 90 11.17 -4.47 9.06
CA ASP A 90 11.74 -4.98 10.32
C ASP A 90 10.75 -4.86 11.49
N TYR A 91 10.02 -3.74 11.55
CA TYR A 91 8.99 -3.50 12.57
C TYR A 91 7.73 -4.32 12.30
N PHE A 92 7.29 -4.41 11.05
CA PHE A 92 6.09 -5.19 10.71
C PHE A 92 6.28 -6.69 10.90
N ARG A 93 7.50 -7.22 10.74
CA ARG A 93 7.82 -8.64 11.05
C ARG A 93 7.47 -9.01 12.48
N GLN A 94 7.55 -8.08 13.42
CA GLN A 94 7.20 -8.34 14.82
C GLN A 94 5.76 -8.84 14.96
N MET A 95 4.81 -8.29 14.18
CA MET A 95 3.40 -8.73 14.17
C MET A 95 3.20 -10.15 13.64
N PHE A 96 4.10 -10.64 12.79
CA PHE A 96 4.06 -12.04 12.34
C PHE A 96 4.61 -12.97 13.41
N LEU A 97 5.67 -12.54 14.10
CA LEU A 97 6.32 -13.33 15.15
C LEU A 97 5.47 -13.44 16.43
N SER A 98 4.70 -12.40 16.77
CA SER A 98 3.71 -12.41 17.84
C SER A 98 2.41 -13.14 17.45
N GLY A 99 2.13 -13.28 16.15
CA GLY A 99 0.94 -13.97 15.64
C GLY A 99 -0.27 -13.07 15.39
N ASP A 100 -0.08 -11.75 15.36
CA ASP A 100 -1.13 -10.74 15.06
C ASP A 100 -1.52 -10.71 13.58
N THR A 101 -0.62 -11.18 12.70
CA THR A 101 -0.90 -11.34 11.26
C THR A 101 -0.17 -12.56 10.68
N GLU A 102 -0.77 -13.16 9.66
CA GLU A 102 -0.17 -14.26 8.90
C GLU A 102 -0.15 -14.00 7.38
N SER A 103 -0.58 -12.81 6.96
CA SER A 103 -0.77 -12.45 5.55
C SER A 103 0.16 -11.33 5.14
N GLU A 104 1.06 -11.59 4.21
CA GLU A 104 1.95 -10.56 3.62
C GLU A 104 1.22 -9.70 2.60
N THR A 105 0.12 -10.21 2.04
CA THR A 105 -0.66 -9.54 1.00
C THR A 105 -1.22 -8.17 1.44
N ILE A 106 -1.40 -7.92 2.74
CA ILE A 106 -1.86 -6.62 3.25
C ILE A 106 -0.73 -5.56 3.30
N PHE A 107 0.52 -5.97 3.10
CA PHE A 107 1.68 -5.08 3.03
C PHE A 107 2.07 -4.73 1.60
N TRP A 108 1.41 -5.35 0.62
CA TRP A 108 1.64 -5.16 -0.81
C TRP A 108 0.41 -4.59 -1.51
N VAL A 109 0.66 -3.84 -2.60
CA VAL A 109 -0.37 -3.44 -3.54
C VAL A 109 0.23 -3.24 -4.94
N LYS A 110 -0.56 -3.56 -5.96
CA LYS A 110 -0.12 -3.41 -7.35
C LYS A 110 0.16 -1.94 -7.70
N ASN A 111 1.28 -1.69 -8.36
CA ASN A 111 1.76 -0.38 -8.80
C ASN A 111 2.17 0.57 -7.66
N SER A 112 2.51 0.05 -6.48
CA SER A 112 3.33 0.83 -5.54
C SER A 112 4.68 1.19 -6.17
N ALA A 113 5.23 2.35 -5.83
CA ALA A 113 6.55 2.79 -6.27
C ALA A 113 7.72 2.05 -5.59
N VAL A 114 7.45 1.39 -4.46
CA VAL A 114 8.44 0.82 -3.54
C VAL A 114 8.32 -0.70 -3.36
N ALA A 115 7.13 -1.27 -3.54
CA ALA A 115 6.97 -2.72 -3.55
C ALA A 115 7.40 -3.36 -4.88
N SER A 116 7.78 -4.62 -4.81
CA SER A 116 8.23 -5.43 -5.94
C SER A 116 7.12 -5.54 -7.00
N LYS A 117 7.51 -5.81 -8.25
CA LYS A 117 6.57 -5.94 -9.37
C LYS A 117 5.60 -7.12 -9.23
N GLY A 118 5.81 -8.04 -8.28
CA GLY A 118 5.01 -9.23 -8.04
C GLY A 118 4.39 -9.25 -6.64
N GLU A 119 3.32 -10.02 -6.47
CA GLU A 119 2.70 -10.25 -5.16
C GLU A 119 3.63 -11.09 -4.26
N PRO A 120 3.68 -10.83 -2.94
CA PRO A 120 4.39 -11.66 -1.98
C PRO A 120 3.88 -13.10 -2.03
N ASP A 121 4.75 -14.07 -1.77
CA ASP A 121 4.41 -15.48 -1.90
C ASP A 121 3.61 -16.04 -0.70
N ASN A 122 3.44 -15.22 0.34
CA ASN A 122 2.69 -15.49 1.56
C ASN A 122 3.21 -16.71 2.34
N LYS A 123 4.49 -17.05 2.16
CA LYS A 123 5.14 -18.15 2.88
C LYS A 123 5.87 -17.63 4.09
N VAL A 124 5.08 -17.39 5.13
CA VAL A 124 5.58 -16.85 6.40
C VAL A 124 6.08 -17.93 7.38
N LYS A 125 5.76 -19.20 7.12
CA LYS A 125 6.02 -20.33 8.03
C LYS A 125 6.74 -21.48 7.32
N GLU A 126 7.71 -22.07 8.02
CA GLU A 126 8.33 -23.34 7.65
C GLU A 126 8.46 -24.21 8.90
N GLY A 127 8.08 -25.50 8.79
CA GLY A 127 8.02 -26.40 9.94
C GLY A 127 6.98 -26.01 11.01
N GLY A 128 6.00 -25.16 10.65
CA GLY A 128 4.95 -24.68 11.56
C GLY A 128 5.35 -23.50 12.44
N ARG A 129 6.55 -22.94 12.27
CA ARG A 129 7.02 -21.73 12.96
C ARG A 129 7.22 -20.61 11.94
N VAL A 130 7.00 -19.37 12.38
CA VAL A 130 7.28 -18.18 11.57
C VAL A 130 8.80 -18.04 11.45
N GLN A 131 9.28 -17.76 10.24
CA GLN A 131 10.70 -17.54 9.96
C GLN A 131 10.94 -16.08 9.57
N ALA A 132 11.65 -15.32 10.41
CA ALA A 132 11.81 -13.88 10.25
C ALA A 132 12.51 -13.49 8.93
N ASP A 133 13.40 -14.34 8.42
CA ASP A 133 14.10 -14.16 7.14
C ASP A 133 13.21 -14.41 5.92
N GLN A 134 12.08 -15.10 6.10
CA GLN A 134 11.12 -15.40 5.02
C GLN A 134 9.96 -14.40 4.98
N VAL A 135 9.71 -13.68 6.07
CA VAL A 135 8.60 -12.73 6.21
C VAL A 135 9.01 -11.33 5.74
N LEU A 136 8.14 -10.70 4.94
CA LEU A 136 8.28 -9.34 4.43
C LEU A 136 9.68 -9.08 3.91
N GLN A 137 10.10 -9.83 2.90
CA GLN A 137 11.40 -9.67 2.25
C GLN A 137 11.44 -8.34 1.47
N GLU A 138 12.58 -8.10 0.82
CA GLU A 138 12.81 -6.88 0.05
C GLU A 138 11.70 -6.66 -1.01
N GLY A 139 11.03 -5.52 -0.95
CA GLY A 139 9.92 -5.19 -1.85
C GLY A 139 8.57 -5.82 -1.52
N ASP A 140 8.43 -6.59 -0.44
CA ASP A 140 7.10 -7.12 -0.05
C ASP A 140 6.24 -6.09 0.68
N THR A 141 6.87 -5.02 1.18
CA THR A 141 6.20 -3.94 1.90
C THR A 141 6.22 -2.65 1.09
N HIS A 142 5.09 -1.96 1.04
CA HIS A 142 5.04 -0.58 0.53
C HIS A 142 4.77 0.50 1.58
N TRP A 143 4.36 0.10 2.79
CA TRP A 143 4.08 1.03 3.88
C TRP A 143 5.37 1.55 4.49
N ALA A 144 5.55 2.86 4.54
CA ALA A 144 6.47 3.48 5.49
C ALA A 144 5.80 3.48 6.88
N TYR A 145 6.62 3.34 7.92
CA TYR A 145 6.18 3.21 9.30
C TYR A 145 6.79 4.32 10.16
N ILE A 146 6.04 4.85 11.12
CA ILE A 146 6.54 5.81 12.12
C ILE A 146 6.74 5.05 13.45
N THR A 147 8.00 4.97 13.89
CA THR A 147 8.41 4.23 15.10
C THR A 147 8.12 5.00 16.39
N ASP A 148 8.34 4.31 17.52
CA ASP A 148 8.33 4.90 18.86
C ASP A 148 6.99 5.54 19.24
N GLN A 149 5.90 4.89 18.82
CA GLN A 149 4.54 5.32 19.09
C GLN A 149 3.76 4.31 19.92
N THR A 150 2.78 4.80 20.65
CA THR A 150 1.82 3.99 21.42
C THR A 150 0.40 4.22 20.94
N ASN A 151 -0.52 3.33 21.28
CA ASN A 151 -1.94 3.52 21.01
C ASN A 151 -2.59 4.63 21.84
N LEU A 152 -1.87 5.20 22.82
CA LEU A 152 -2.30 6.32 23.66
C LEU A 152 -1.79 7.68 23.17
N ASP A 153 -0.88 7.70 22.20
CA ASP A 153 -0.36 8.94 21.64
C ASP A 153 -1.45 9.74 20.92
N THR A 154 -1.11 10.99 20.57
CA THR A 154 -2.00 11.90 19.83
C THR A 154 -2.59 11.20 18.61
N GLY A 155 -3.91 10.96 18.64
CA GLY A 155 -4.60 10.15 17.62
C GLY A 155 -4.45 10.64 16.18
N SER A 156 -4.12 11.92 15.97
CA SER A 156 -3.85 12.47 14.65
C SER A 156 -2.46 12.14 14.08
N ARG A 157 -1.56 11.54 14.86
CA ARG A 157 -0.23 11.10 14.40
C ARG A 157 -0.36 10.04 13.31
N PRO A 158 0.32 10.22 12.17
CA PRO A 158 0.51 9.17 11.19
C PRO A 158 1.19 7.95 11.82
N LEU A 159 0.67 6.76 11.53
CA LEU A 159 1.25 5.49 11.96
C LEU A 159 1.90 4.76 10.77
N ILE A 160 1.19 4.68 9.64
CA ILE A 160 1.75 4.23 8.36
C ILE A 160 1.39 5.19 7.23
N LEU A 161 2.31 5.32 6.27
CA LEU A 161 2.19 6.21 5.13
C LEU A 161 2.62 5.50 3.84
N ASP A 162 2.09 5.94 2.71
CA ASP A 162 2.54 5.48 1.39
C ASP A 162 2.43 6.58 0.33
N GLY A 163 3.30 6.52 -0.67
CA GLY A 163 3.45 7.52 -1.72
C GLY A 163 4.84 8.15 -1.76
N TYR A 164 5.87 7.47 -1.24
CA TYR A 164 7.25 7.94 -1.29
C TYR A 164 7.95 7.51 -2.57
N LYS A 165 8.92 8.30 -3.02
CA LYS A 165 9.89 7.81 -4.01
C LYS A 165 10.84 6.85 -3.32
N ASN A 166 11.22 5.81 -4.06
CA ASN A 166 12.07 4.75 -3.54
C ASN A 166 13.40 5.28 -2.97
N ASN A 167 13.77 4.84 -1.75
CA ASN A 167 14.95 5.27 -1.01
C ASN A 167 15.06 6.79 -0.73
N THR A 168 13.95 7.51 -0.68
CA THR A 168 13.94 8.93 -0.29
C THR A 168 12.86 9.21 0.74
N SER A 169 13.00 10.33 1.46
CA SER A 169 11.93 10.88 2.30
C SER A 169 10.99 11.82 1.53
N GLU A 170 11.08 11.84 0.19
CA GLU A 170 10.26 12.71 -0.66
C GLU A 170 9.02 11.97 -1.17
N TRP A 171 7.92 12.72 -1.31
CA TRP A 171 6.71 12.22 -1.93
C TRP A 171 6.84 12.06 -3.44
N ASP A 172 6.23 11.01 -3.98
CA ASP A 172 6.16 10.71 -5.40
C ASP A 172 4.83 11.21 -6.00
N PRO A 173 4.84 12.28 -6.82
CA PRO A 173 3.63 12.83 -7.46
C PRO A 173 2.94 11.85 -8.43
N ASP A 174 3.66 10.86 -8.95
CA ASP A 174 3.12 9.88 -9.88
C ASP A 174 2.33 8.76 -9.17
N THR A 175 2.58 8.60 -7.88
CA THR A 175 1.90 7.64 -7.02
C THR A 175 0.51 8.15 -6.60
N TRP A 176 -0.46 7.24 -6.57
CA TRP A 176 -1.87 7.46 -6.18
C TRP A 176 -2.58 8.68 -6.81
N ASP A 177 -2.17 9.11 -8.02
CA ASP A 177 -2.68 10.31 -8.68
C ASP A 177 -2.48 11.56 -7.81
N ASN A 178 -1.20 11.86 -7.54
CA ASN A 178 -0.72 12.97 -6.73
C ASN A 178 -1.32 12.99 -5.31
N LYS A 179 -1.40 11.81 -4.69
CA LYS A 179 -1.89 11.63 -3.31
C LYS A 179 -0.93 10.74 -2.53
N VAL A 180 -1.04 10.85 -1.22
CA VAL A 180 -0.36 10.04 -0.22
C VAL A 180 -1.43 9.35 0.61
N ILE A 181 -1.25 8.09 0.93
CA ILE A 181 -2.13 7.39 1.86
C ILE A 181 -1.58 7.62 3.25
N VAL A 182 -2.43 8.08 4.17
CA VAL A 182 -2.06 8.28 5.58
C VAL A 182 -3.05 7.55 6.45
N LEU A 183 -2.56 6.56 7.21
CA LEU A 183 -3.29 5.97 8.32
C LEU A 183 -2.76 6.57 9.61
N ARG A 184 -3.67 6.95 10.51
CA ARG A 184 -3.35 7.55 11.81
C ARG A 184 -3.63 6.60 12.96
N ILE A 185 -3.12 6.95 14.15
CA ILE A 185 -3.33 6.19 15.40
C ILE A 185 -4.82 6.04 15.72
N ASP A 186 -5.64 7.05 15.47
CA ASP A 186 -7.11 7.00 15.64
C ASP A 186 -7.84 6.06 14.64
N GLY A 187 -7.11 5.40 13.75
CA GLY A 187 -7.62 4.50 12.72
C GLY A 187 -8.15 5.20 11.46
N ALA A 188 -8.09 6.53 11.39
CA ALA A 188 -8.46 7.26 10.19
C ALA A 188 -7.44 7.00 9.08
N CYS A 189 -7.86 6.31 8.02
CA CYS A 189 -7.11 6.15 6.78
C CYS A 189 -7.65 7.08 5.70
N LYS A 190 -6.83 8.02 5.20
CA LYS A 190 -7.24 9.02 4.20
C LYS A 190 -6.20 9.18 3.09
N PRO A 191 -6.62 9.20 1.82
CA PRO A 191 -5.78 9.70 0.73
C PRO A 191 -5.71 11.23 0.80
N MET A 192 -4.53 11.78 1.04
CA MET A 192 -4.25 13.20 1.16
C MET A 192 -3.56 13.72 -0.10
N ARG A 193 -4.03 14.85 -0.64
CA ARG A 193 -3.47 15.45 -1.87
C ARG A 193 -2.15 16.16 -1.55
N MET A 194 -1.13 15.91 -2.37
CA MET A 194 0.10 16.73 -2.33
C MET A 194 -0.15 18.11 -2.95
N ARG A 195 0.42 19.14 -2.33
CA ARG A 195 0.41 20.50 -2.85
C ARG A 195 1.35 20.60 -4.06
N ALA A 196 0.83 21.04 -5.20
CA ALA A 196 1.58 21.04 -6.47
C ALA A 196 2.82 21.95 -6.50
N SER A 197 2.91 22.96 -5.61
CA SER A 197 4.03 23.92 -5.61
C SER A 197 5.32 23.36 -5.01
N ASP A 198 5.21 22.45 -4.05
CA ASP A 198 6.35 21.97 -3.25
C ASP A 198 6.20 20.52 -2.78
N LEU A 199 5.21 19.81 -3.32
CA LEU A 199 4.91 18.40 -3.06
C LEU A 199 4.60 18.06 -1.60
N LYS A 200 4.37 19.05 -0.74
CA LYS A 200 4.03 18.82 0.67
C LYS A 200 2.60 18.33 0.85
N VAL A 201 2.40 17.48 1.85
CA VAL A 201 1.06 17.07 2.29
C VAL A 201 0.74 17.84 3.56
N LEU A 202 -0.44 18.46 3.60
CA LEU A 202 -0.77 19.41 4.68
C LEU A 202 -1.83 18.86 5.63
N ASP A 203 -1.69 19.15 6.92
CA ASP A 203 -2.72 18.95 7.93
C ASP A 203 -3.86 19.98 7.82
N GLY A 204 -4.81 19.90 8.76
CA GLY A 204 -5.94 20.84 8.83
C GLY A 204 -5.51 22.30 9.05
N SER A 205 -4.35 22.51 9.67
CA SER A 205 -3.75 23.81 9.95
C SER A 205 -2.80 24.29 8.86
N LYS A 206 -2.77 23.61 7.69
CA LYS A 206 -1.93 23.91 6.53
C LYS A 206 -0.43 23.76 6.76
N LYS A 207 -0.04 23.01 7.79
CA LYS A 207 1.36 22.67 8.06
C LYS A 207 1.69 21.33 7.43
N ASP A 208 2.94 21.14 7.07
CA ASP A 208 3.40 19.88 6.47
C ASP A 208 3.24 18.74 7.48
N ILE A 209 2.58 17.65 7.11
CA ILE A 209 2.26 16.54 8.04
C ILE A 209 3.51 15.84 8.56
N LEU A 210 4.67 15.99 7.89
CA LEU A 210 5.96 15.46 8.35
C LEU A 210 6.87 16.57 8.92
N SER A 211 6.30 17.68 9.38
CA SER A 211 7.04 18.71 10.09
C SER A 211 6.73 18.65 11.58
N ALA A 212 7.74 18.91 12.41
CA ALA A 212 7.57 19.12 13.85
C ALA A 212 6.54 20.20 14.23
N GLN A 213 6.23 21.10 13.29
CA GLN A 213 5.25 22.15 13.49
C GLN A 213 3.81 21.65 13.33
N ALA A 214 3.59 20.52 12.65
CA ALA A 214 2.26 19.96 12.41
C ALA A 214 1.57 19.63 13.73
N ASP A 215 0.24 19.70 13.72
CA ASP A 215 -0.54 19.59 14.95
C ASP A 215 -0.44 18.21 15.63
N ALA A 216 0.08 17.20 14.93
CA ALA A 216 0.19 15.84 15.43
C ALA A 216 1.45 15.59 16.28
N TRP A 217 2.48 16.41 16.16
CA TRP A 217 3.83 16.04 16.65
C TRP A 217 4.25 16.74 17.93
N ASP A 218 3.52 17.76 18.40
CA ASP A 218 3.84 18.47 19.64
C ASP A 218 5.30 19.00 19.70
N GLY A 219 5.89 19.29 18.54
CA GLY A 219 7.27 19.78 18.39
C GLY A 219 8.33 18.71 18.11
N GLU A 220 7.96 17.42 18.12
CA GLU A 220 8.83 16.30 17.75
C GLU A 220 9.04 16.21 16.24
N SER A 221 10.25 15.87 15.78
CA SER A 221 10.51 15.73 14.34
C SER A 221 10.15 14.32 13.85
N PRO A 222 9.15 14.16 12.98
CA PRO A 222 8.74 12.83 12.52
C PRO A 222 9.68 12.20 11.51
N THR A 223 10.60 12.97 10.94
CA THR A 223 11.57 12.47 9.96
C THR A 223 12.51 11.41 10.54
N ASP A 224 12.77 11.49 11.85
CA ASP A 224 13.72 10.61 12.53
C ASP A 224 13.05 9.27 12.91
N LEU A 225 11.74 9.32 13.11
CA LEU A 225 10.86 8.17 13.40
C LEU A 225 10.41 7.44 12.12
N LEU A 226 10.45 8.10 10.96
CA LEU A 226 9.98 7.53 9.70
C LEU A 226 10.96 6.51 9.14
N LYS A 227 10.52 5.26 9.02
CA LYS A 227 11.22 4.16 8.37
C LYS A 227 10.57 3.84 7.04
N GLN A 228 11.36 3.90 5.98
CA GLN A 228 10.91 3.53 4.64
C GLN A 228 10.87 2.00 4.48
N PRO A 229 10.03 1.47 3.58
CA PRO A 229 10.07 0.07 3.23
C PRO A 229 11.40 -0.29 2.54
N GLN A 230 11.83 -1.54 2.75
CA GLN A 230 13.01 -2.08 2.09
C GLN A 230 12.72 -2.23 0.59
N PRO A 231 13.48 -1.55 -0.29
CA PRO A 231 13.24 -1.59 -1.72
C PRO A 231 13.41 -3.00 -2.28
N GLY A 232 12.52 -3.43 -3.17
CA GLY A 232 12.75 -4.63 -3.97
C GLY A 232 13.83 -4.41 -5.05
N SER A 233 14.52 -5.49 -5.42
CA SER A 233 15.53 -5.50 -6.51
C SER A 233 14.94 -5.58 -7.92
#